data_AF-A0AA97EPN5-F1
#
_entry.id   AF-A0AA97EPN5-F1
#
_cell.length_a   1.000
_cell.length_b   1.000
_cell.length_c   1.000
_cell.angle_alpha   90.00
_cell.angle_beta   90.00
_cell.angle_gamma   90.00
#
_symmetry.space_group_name_H-M   'P 1'
#
loop_
_entity.id
_entity.type
_entity.pdbx_description
1 polymer ?
#
loop_
_entity_poly.entity_id
_entity_poly.type
_entity_poly.pdbx_seq_one_letter_code
_entity_poly.pdbx_strand_id
1 'polypeptide(L)'
;MKKSILFVFAFLITVVSFAQDQQKRDLKLNKDTNLIDVVYYHDNGVVSQTGSYTVDGKLQGAWLSFNTEGKKIVSANYDNGKKVGKWIYWIDGIKKEVNYKNNVASL
;
A
#
# COMPACT_ATOMS: atom_id res chain seq x y z
N MET A 1 -47.69 -3.82 19.46
CA MET A 1 -46.30 -4.31 19.53
C MET A 1 -45.70 -4.50 18.12
N LYS A 2 -45.55 -3.43 17.31
CA LYS A 2 -45.01 -3.53 15.93
C LYS A 2 -44.10 -2.36 15.48
N LYS A 3 -43.82 -1.38 16.35
CA LYS A 3 -42.99 -0.21 16.00
C LYS A 3 -41.50 -0.37 16.36
N SER A 4 -41.17 -1.29 17.26
CA SER A 4 -39.79 -1.48 17.75
C SER A 4 -38.87 -2.21 16.77
N ILE A 5 -39.41 -3.00 15.83
CA ILE A 5 -38.61 -3.74 14.83
C ILE A 5 -38.03 -2.81 13.75
N LEU A 6 -38.72 -1.72 13.41
CA LEU A 6 -38.28 -0.79 12.36
C LEU A 6 -37.02 0.01 12.77
N PHE A 7 -36.88 0.33 14.07
CA PHE A 7 -35.72 1.07 14.59
C PHE A 7 -34.45 0.21 14.66
N VAL A 8 -34.56 -1.10 14.88
CA VAL A 8 -33.40 -2.01 14.94
C VAL A 8 -32.75 -2.16 13.57
N PHE A 9 -33.54 -2.21 12.50
CA PHE A 9 -33.02 -2.28 11.12
C PHE A 9 -32.26 -1.02 10.71
N ALA A 10 -32.74 0.17 11.10
CA ALA A 10 -32.05 1.43 10.79
C ALA A 10 -30.67 1.52 11.47
N PHE A 11 -30.55 1.03 12.71
CA PHE A 11 -29.29 1.03 13.44
C PHE A 11 -28.26 0.05 12.85
N LEU A 12 -28.71 -1.11 12.37
CA LEU A 12 -27.85 -2.10 11.70
C LEU A 12 -27.25 -1.56 10.39
N ILE A 13 -28.02 -0.81 9.59
CA ILE A 13 -27.53 -0.24 8.33
C ILE A 13 -26.41 0.77 8.59
N THR A 14 -26.54 1.62 9.62
CA THR A 14 -25.51 2.62 9.93
C THR A 14 -24.19 1.98 10.38
N VAL A 15 -24.24 0.90 11.17
CA VAL A 15 -23.02 0.23 11.65
C VAL A 15 -22.28 -0.48 10.51
N VAL A 16 -23.00 -1.02 9.53
CA VAL A 16 -22.40 -1.69 8.35
C VAL A 16 -21.71 -0.67 7.43
N SER A 17 -22.25 0.55 7.28
CA SER A 17 -21.60 1.60 6.47
C SER A 17 -20.25 2.04 7.02
N PHE A 18 -20.09 2.13 8.35
CA PHE A 18 -18.81 2.46 8.97
C PHE A 18 -17.78 1.30 8.92
N ALA A 19 -18.23 0.05 8.74
CA ALA A 19 -17.33 -1.11 8.66
C ALA A 19 -16.70 -1.32 7.27
N GLN A 20 -17.25 -0.66 6.23
CA GLN A 20 -16.80 -0.83 4.84
C GLN A 20 -15.75 0.19 4.37
N ASP A 21 -15.15 0.98 5.26
CA ASP A 21 -14.00 1.80 4.90
C ASP A 21 -12.72 0.93 4.80
N GLN A 22 -12.78 -0.04 3.90
CA GLN A 22 -11.65 -0.83 3.47
C GLN A 22 -10.75 0.10 2.66
N GLN A 23 -9.48 0.25 3.07
CA GLN A 23 -8.46 0.95 2.30
C GLN A 23 -8.57 0.57 0.81
N LYS A 24 -9.03 1.52 -0.01
CA LYS A 24 -9.16 1.34 -1.45
C LYS A 24 -7.76 1.20 -2.02
N ARG A 25 -7.51 0.12 -2.76
CA ARG A 25 -6.28 -0.11 -3.52
C ARG A 25 -6.66 -0.62 -4.89
N ASP A 26 -5.89 -0.22 -5.89
CA ASP A 26 -6.05 -0.73 -7.25
C ASP A 26 -5.07 -1.86 -7.49
N LEU A 27 -5.55 -2.96 -8.07
CA LEU A 27 -4.75 -4.14 -8.41
C LEU A 27 -4.92 -4.45 -9.89
N LYS A 28 -3.81 -4.68 -10.59
CA LYS A 28 -3.81 -5.04 -12.02
C LYS A 28 -2.78 -6.13 -12.30
N LEU A 29 -3.23 -7.27 -12.85
CA LEU A 29 -2.32 -8.29 -13.35
C LEU A 29 -1.65 -7.81 -14.65
N ASN A 30 -0.33 -7.72 -14.62
CA ASN A 30 0.52 -7.50 -15.77
C ASN A 30 0.85 -8.86 -16.42
N LYS A 31 0.26 -9.13 -17.60
CA LYS A 31 0.38 -10.44 -18.28
C LYS A 31 1.78 -10.70 -18.82
N ASP A 32 2.57 -9.67 -19.10
CA ASP A 32 3.91 -9.81 -19.67
C ASP A 32 4.94 -10.19 -18.60
N THR A 33 4.79 -9.64 -17.40
CA THR A 33 5.71 -9.89 -16.27
C THR A 33 5.18 -10.93 -15.29
N ASN A 34 3.90 -11.30 -15.39
CA ASN A 34 3.18 -12.13 -14.43
C ASN A 34 3.25 -11.59 -12.98
N LEU A 35 3.18 -10.26 -12.85
CA LEU A 35 3.14 -9.54 -11.57
C LEU A 35 1.79 -8.84 -11.40
N ILE A 36 1.40 -8.63 -10.14
CA ILE A 36 0.21 -7.86 -9.77
C ILE A 36 0.68 -6.47 -9.36
N ASP A 37 0.48 -5.49 -10.25
CA ASP A 37 0.75 -4.09 -9.97
C ASP A 37 -0.28 -3.55 -8.98
N VAL A 38 0.17 -2.76 -8.01
CA VAL A 38 -0.67 -2.22 -6.95
C VAL A 38 -0.47 -0.72 -6.76
N VAL A 39 -1.57 -0.02 -6.50
CA VAL A 39 -1.60 1.37 -6.05
C VAL A 39 -2.42 1.44 -4.76
N TYR A 40 -1.79 1.90 -3.68
CA TYR A 40 -2.45 2.23 -2.43
C TYR A 40 -2.69 3.73 -2.34
N TYR A 41 -3.74 4.11 -1.62
CA TYR A 41 -4.12 5.49 -1.41
C TYR A 41 -4.13 5.83 0.08
N HIS A 42 -3.84 7.09 0.40
CA HIS A 42 -4.14 7.72 1.68
C HIS A 42 -5.65 7.99 1.76
N ASP A 43 -6.14 8.30 2.96
CA ASP A 43 -7.56 8.60 3.20
C ASP A 43 -8.05 9.82 2.41
N ASN A 44 -7.14 10.74 2.06
CA ASN A 44 -7.43 11.90 1.21
C ASN A 44 -7.45 11.57 -0.30
N GLY A 45 -7.30 10.29 -0.68
CA GLY A 45 -7.28 9.83 -2.07
C GLY A 45 -5.97 10.04 -2.82
N VAL A 46 -4.94 10.61 -2.18
CA VAL A 46 -3.59 10.74 -2.78
C VAL A 46 -2.89 9.39 -2.71
N VAL A 47 -2.10 9.05 -3.74
CA VAL A 47 -1.31 7.80 -3.75
C VAL A 47 -0.40 7.75 -2.53
N SER A 48 -0.47 6.66 -1.78
CA SER A 48 0.41 6.39 -0.64
C SER A 48 1.56 5.48 -1.02
N GLN A 49 1.31 4.46 -1.82
CA GLN A 49 2.34 3.52 -2.27
C GLN A 49 2.04 2.96 -3.65
N THR A 50 3.10 2.64 -4.40
CA THR A 50 3.01 1.88 -5.64
C THR A 50 4.07 0.79 -5.68
N GLY A 51 3.75 -0.35 -6.26
CA GLY A 51 4.71 -1.42 -6.48
C GLY A 51 4.06 -2.60 -7.17
N SER A 52 4.73 -3.75 -7.11
CA SER A 52 4.20 -4.98 -7.67
C SER A 52 4.42 -6.15 -6.72
N TYR A 53 3.48 -7.09 -6.77
CA TYR A 53 3.57 -8.39 -6.10
C TYR A 53 3.78 -9.49 -7.14
N THR A 54 4.49 -10.54 -6.76
CA THR A 54 4.40 -11.84 -7.43
C THR A 54 3.01 -12.45 -7.25
N VAL A 55 2.64 -13.42 -8.07
CA VAL A 55 1.36 -14.15 -7.94
C VAL A 55 1.18 -14.88 -6.61
N ASP A 56 2.27 -15.22 -5.91
CA ASP A 56 2.28 -15.78 -4.55
C ASP A 56 2.33 -14.71 -3.45
N GLY A 57 2.17 -13.42 -3.81
CA GLY A 57 1.97 -12.32 -2.87
C GLY A 57 3.24 -11.70 -2.28
N LYS A 58 4.41 -11.94 -2.87
CA LYS A 58 5.68 -11.37 -2.40
C LYS A 58 6.02 -10.08 -3.15
N LEU A 59 6.67 -9.14 -2.47
CA LEU A 59 7.10 -7.88 -3.06
C LEU A 59 8.13 -8.13 -4.17
N GLN A 60 7.93 -7.51 -5.33
CA GLN A 60 8.85 -7.60 -6.47
C GLN A 60 9.13 -6.22 -7.06
N GLY A 61 10.37 -5.98 -7.43
CA GLY A 61 10.78 -4.76 -8.13
C GLY A 61 10.71 -3.51 -7.26
N ALA A 62 10.53 -2.37 -7.93
CA ALA A 62 10.54 -1.07 -7.28
C ALA A 62 9.25 -0.83 -6.48
N TRP A 63 9.43 -0.37 -5.24
CA TRP A 63 8.35 0.04 -4.35
C TRP A 63 8.55 1.50 -3.96
N LEU A 64 7.56 2.32 -4.23
CA LEU A 64 7.59 3.76 -3.95
C LEU A 64 6.58 4.08 -2.86
N SER A 65 6.94 4.98 -1.95
CA SER A 65 6.00 5.53 -0.97
C SER A 65 6.01 7.05 -1.01
N PHE A 66 4.84 7.62 -0.75
CA PHE A 66 4.56 9.04 -0.88
C PHE A 66 3.86 9.55 0.39
N ASN A 67 4.10 10.79 0.77
CA ASN A 67 3.35 11.45 1.86
C ASN A 67 1.92 11.81 1.39
N THR A 68 1.11 12.37 2.29
CA THR A 68 -0.28 12.78 2.00
C THR A 68 -0.40 13.90 0.98
N GLU A 69 0.71 14.58 0.65
CA GLU A 69 0.80 15.61 -0.40
C GLU A 69 1.28 15.05 -1.75
N GLY A 70 1.56 13.74 -1.82
CA GLY A 70 2.05 13.07 -3.04
C GLY A 70 3.57 13.20 -3.27
N LYS A 71 4.31 13.76 -2.31
CA LYS A 71 5.78 13.82 -2.37
C LYS A 71 6.38 12.47 -2.03
N LYS A 72 7.27 11.98 -2.88
CA LYS A 72 8.00 10.72 -2.66
C LYS A 72 8.87 10.82 -1.40
N ILE A 73 8.71 9.85 -0.51
CA ILE A 73 9.44 9.74 0.76
C ILE A 73 10.27 8.46 0.86
N VAL A 74 9.94 7.42 0.09
CA VAL A 74 10.72 6.17 0.04
C VAL A 74 10.80 5.65 -1.39
N SER A 75 11.97 5.13 -1.76
CA SER A 75 12.19 4.30 -2.94
C SER A 75 12.94 3.05 -2.50
N ALA A 76 12.27 1.91 -2.61
CA ALA A 76 12.76 0.61 -2.22
C ALA A 76 12.82 -0.31 -3.44
N ASN A 77 13.62 -1.37 -3.36
CA ASN A 77 13.62 -2.43 -4.34
C ASN A 77 13.58 -3.80 -3.64
N TYR A 78 12.77 -4.69 -4.20
CA TYR A 78 12.56 -6.03 -3.66
C TYR A 78 12.79 -7.09 -4.74
N ASP A 79 13.24 -8.26 -4.30
CA ASP A 79 13.32 -9.46 -5.11
C ASP A 79 12.75 -10.63 -4.32
N ASN A 80 11.60 -11.12 -4.77
CA ASN A 80 10.85 -12.23 -4.17
C ASN A 80 10.65 -12.03 -2.65
N GLY A 81 10.24 -10.82 -2.26
CA GLY A 81 10.01 -10.41 -0.88
C GLY A 81 11.26 -9.97 -0.10
N LYS A 82 12.47 -10.11 -0.67
CA LYS A 82 13.71 -9.68 -0.02
C LYS A 82 14.08 -8.25 -0.40
N LYS A 83 14.50 -7.44 0.56
CA LYS A 83 15.10 -6.13 0.31
C LYS A 83 16.42 -6.31 -0.43
N VAL A 84 16.56 -5.63 -1.56
CA VAL A 84 17.75 -5.67 -2.40
C VAL A 84 18.07 -4.30 -2.97
N GLY A 85 19.33 -4.08 -3.31
CA GLY A 85 19.81 -2.86 -3.95
C GLY A 85 19.70 -1.61 -3.07
N LYS A 86 19.74 -0.45 -3.71
CA LYS A 86 19.74 0.84 -3.04
C LYS A 86 18.33 1.25 -2.64
N TRP A 87 18.14 1.48 -1.35
CA TRP A 87 16.95 2.09 -0.80
C TRP A 87 17.23 3.55 -0.46
N ILE A 88 16.30 4.41 -0.84
CA ILE A 88 16.41 5.86 -0.64
C ILE A 88 15.24 6.31 0.24
N TYR A 89 15.56 7.08 1.26
CA TYR A 89 14.61 7.70 2.16
C TYR A 89 14.79 9.22 2.10
N TRP A 90 13.68 9.95 2.00
CA TRP A 90 13.67 11.41 2.11
C TRP A 90 13.01 11.78 3.42
N ILE A 91 13.81 12.11 4.42
CA ILE A 91 13.37 12.45 5.78
C ILE A 91 13.76 13.91 6.02
N ASP A 92 12.78 14.77 6.28
CA ASP A 92 12.98 16.22 6.52
C ASP A 92 13.81 16.92 5.43
N GLY A 93 13.61 16.51 4.18
CA GLY A 93 14.37 17.02 3.03
C GLY A 93 15.77 16.44 2.86
N ILE A 94 16.25 15.64 3.83
CA ILE A 94 17.53 14.95 3.75
C ILE A 94 17.36 13.61 3.05
N LYS A 95 18.17 13.38 2.02
CA LYS A 95 18.26 12.09 1.33
C LYS A 95 19.19 11.16 2.10
N LYS A 96 18.68 10.04 2.58
CA LYS A 96 19.46 8.94 3.16
C LYS A 96 19.41 7.74 2.25
N GLU A 97 20.56 7.08 2.07
CA GLU A 97 20.67 5.89 1.24
C GLU A 97 21.15 4.73 2.09
N VAL A 98 20.57 3.54 1.87
CA VAL A 98 21.00 2.29 2.49
C VAL A 98 21.03 1.23 1.41
N ASN A 99 22.14 0.53 1.26
CA ASN A 99 22.22 -0.59 0.33
C ASN A 99 21.83 -1.88 1.03
N TYR A 100 20.99 -2.70 0.39
CA TYR A 100 20.55 -3.99 0.90
C TYR A 100 21.02 -5.13 0.01
N LYS A 101 21.45 -6.22 0.64
CA LYS A 101 21.69 -7.51 -0.02
C LYS A 101 20.94 -8.58 0.75
N ASN A 102 19.86 -9.10 0.17
CA ASN A 102 19.04 -10.16 0.76
C ASN A 102 18.62 -9.84 2.21
N ASN A 103 17.96 -8.70 2.41
CA ASN A 103 17.53 -8.17 3.72
C ASN A 103 18.65 -7.65 4.65
N VAL A 104 19.92 -7.85 4.31
CA VAL A 104 21.04 -7.33 5.11
C VAL A 104 21.40 -5.94 4.63
N ALA A 105 21.36 -4.96 5.53
CA ALA A 105 21.85 -3.61 5.26
C ALA A 105 23.39 -3.60 5.25
N SER A 106 23.97 -2.99 4.22
CA SER A 106 25.38 -2.59 4.17
C SER A 106 25.42 -1.06 4.16
N LEU A 107 26.21 -0.49 5.08
CA LEU A 107 26.55 0.94 5.09
C LEU A 107 27.60 1.25 4.01
#